data_AF-A0A1V9UKI1-F1
#
_entry.id   AF-A0A1V9UKI1-F1
#
_cell.length_a   1.000
_cell.length_b   1.000
_cell.length_c   1.000
_cell.angle_alpha   90.00
_cell.angle_beta   90.00
_cell.angle_gamma   90.00
#
_symmetry.space_group_name_H-M   'P 1'
#
loop_
_entity.id
_entity.type
_entity.pdbx_description
1 polymer ?
#
loop_
_entity_poly.entity_id
_entity_poly.type
_entity_poly.pdbx_seq_one_letter_code
_entity_poly.pdbx_strand_id
1 'polypeptide(L)' 'MSENRELALSIALEAVLNAARELHVDVDELCEQAIGSLTLLPKNVSPSVIAAIREIEVASDALDFGGGEGG' A
#
# COMPACT_ATOMS: atom_id res chain seq x y z
N MET A 1 15.90 -7.34 -7.46
CA MET A 1 15.71 -6.89 -6.06
C MET A 1 15.77 -8.16 -5.23
N SER A 2 16.47 -8.18 -4.09
CA SER A 2 16.65 -9.42 -3.33
C SER A 2 15.31 -9.83 -2.71
N GLU A 3 14.84 -11.06 -2.94
CA GLU A 3 13.52 -11.56 -2.48
C GLU A 3 13.21 -11.25 -1.01
N ASN A 4 14.21 -11.30 -0.12
CA ASN A 4 14.05 -10.92 1.29
C ASN A 4 13.63 -9.46 1.50
N ARG A 5 14.00 -8.55 0.60
CA ARG A 5 13.65 -7.13 0.68
C ARG A 5 12.20 -6.90 0.27
N GLU A 6 11.72 -7.57 -0.76
CA GLU A 6 10.30 -7.54 -1.17
C GLU A 6 9.43 -8.11 -0.04
N LEU A 7 9.80 -9.27 0.51
CA LEU A 7 9.05 -9.88 1.62
C LEU A 7 9.01 -8.98 2.87
N ALA A 8 10.13 -8.34 3.22
CA ALA A 8 10.19 -7.40 4.34
C ALA A 8 9.34 -6.14 4.10
N LEU A 9 9.26 -5.66 2.85
CA LEU A 9 8.41 -4.53 2.47
C LEU A 9 6.93 -4.90 2.54
N SER A 10 6.53 -6.09 2.06
CA SER A 10 5.15 -6.56 2.15
C SER A 10 4.70 -6.69 3.61
N ILE A 11 5.54 -7.28 4.49
CA ILE A 11 5.23 -7.40 5.92
C ILE A 11 5.14 -6.02 6.59
N ALA A 12 6.06 -5.11 6.26
CA ALA A 12 6.02 -3.75 6.81
C ALA A 12 4.78 -2.98 6.36
N LEU A 13 4.38 -3.13 5.11
CA LEU A 13 3.18 -2.51 4.56
C LEU A 13 1.92 -3.05 5.24
N GLU A 14 1.82 -4.38 5.38
CA GLU A 14 0.70 -5.03 6.06
C GLU A 14 0.56 -4.56 7.52
N ALA A 15 1.68 -4.43 8.24
CA ALA A 15 1.68 -3.91 9.61
C ALA A 15 1.17 -2.45 9.68
N VAL A 16 1.56 -1.61 8.73
CA VAL A 16 1.11 -0.20 8.67
C VAL A 16 -0.38 -0.10 8.33
N LEU A 17 -0.88 -0.91 7.39
CA LEU A 17 -2.30 -0.94 7.02
C LEU A 17 -3.18 -1.47 8.16
N ASN A 18 -2.71 -2.48 8.89
CA ASN A 18 -3.40 -2.98 10.08
C ASN A 18 -3.45 -1.92 11.19
N ALA A 19 -2.33 -1.22 11.46
CA ALA A 19 -2.32 -0.14 12.43
C ALA A 19 -3.24 1.03 12.01
N ALA A 20 -3.31 1.35 10.71
CA ALA A 20 -4.24 2.37 10.19
C ALA A 20 -5.70 1.96 10.43
N ARG A 21 -6.05 0.69 10.20
CA ARG A 21 -7.39 0.15 10.53
C ARG A 21 -7.72 0.24 12.02
N GLU A 22 -6.79 -0.11 12.90
CA GLU A 22 -6.98 -0.01 14.36
C GLU A 22 -7.17 1.45 14.82
N LEU A 23 -6.56 2.40 14.12
CA LEU A 23 -6.70 3.83 14.38
C LEU A 23 -7.94 4.44 13.71
N HIS A 24 -8.78 3.64 13.07
CA HIS A 24 -9.93 4.08 12.28
C HIS A 24 -9.57 5.11 11.18
N VAL A 25 -8.36 4.99 10.63
CA VAL A 25 -7.94 5.76 9.46
C VAL A 25 -8.58 5.12 8.23
N ASP A 26 -9.12 5.95 7.35
CA ASP A 26 -9.60 5.52 6.05
C ASP A 26 -8.40 5.09 5.19
N VAL A 27 -8.30 3.78 4.94
CA VAL A 27 -7.17 3.18 4.22
C VAL A 27 -7.20 3.56 2.74
N ASP A 28 -8.38 3.68 2.14
CA ASP A 28 -8.55 4.11 0.75
C ASP A 28 -8.04 5.55 0.59
N GLU A 29 -8.51 6.47 1.44
CA GLU A 29 -8.05 7.86 1.40
C GLU A 29 -6.54 7.96 1.67
N LEU A 30 -6.01 7.15 2.59
CA LEU A 30 -4.58 7.09 2.89
C LEU A 30 -3.76 6.63 1.68
N CYS A 31 -4.23 5.61 0.96
CA CYS A 31 -3.60 5.11 -0.27
C CYS A 31 -3.65 6.18 -1.37
N GLU A 32 -4.79 6.84 -1.59
CA GLU A 32 -4.92 7.92 -2.56
C GLU A 32 -3.98 9.10 -2.26
N GLN A 33 -3.91 9.52 -0.99
CA GLN A 33 -2.99 10.58 -0.52
C GLN A 33 -1.52 10.18 -0.66
N ALA A 34 -1.18 8.91 -0.40
CA ALA A 34 0.17 8.39 -0.59
C ALA A 34 0.57 8.42 -2.07
N ILE A 35 -0.30 7.99 -2.98
CA ILE A 35 -0.08 8.05 -4.43
C ILE A 35 0.04 9.51 -4.90
N GLY A 36 -0.83 10.39 -4.41
CA GLY A 36 -0.75 11.84 -4.64
C GLY A 36 0.59 12.42 -4.20
N SER A 37 1.09 12.02 -3.03
CA SER A 37 2.39 12.44 -2.52
C SER A 37 3.56 11.91 -3.35
N LEU A 38 3.45 10.69 -3.89
CA LEU A 38 4.46 10.09 -4.75
C LEU A 38 4.49 10.72 -6.16
N THR A 39 3.36 11.21 -6.65
CA THR A 39 3.28 11.95 -7.94
C THR A 39 3.77 13.39 -7.84
N LEU A 40 3.78 13.98 -6.63
CA LEU A 40 4.40 15.28 -6.35
C LEU A 40 5.93 15.23 -6.22
N LEU A 41 6.52 14.03 -6.10
CA LEU A 41 7.98 13.88 -6.09
C LEU A 41 8.57 14.24 -7.47
N PRO A 42 9.66 15.03 -7.52
CA PRO A 42 10.25 15.46 -8.78
C PRO A 42 10.63 14.26 -9.66
N LYS A 43 10.49 14.44 -10.97
CA LYS A 43 10.55 13.49 -12.11
C LYS A 43 11.70 12.46 -12.17
N ASN A 44 12.54 12.39 -11.15
CA ASN A 44 13.54 11.36 -10.91
C ASN A 44 12.96 10.21 -10.08
N VAL A 45 11.65 9.96 -10.22
CA VAL A 45 10.95 8.87 -9.55
C VAL A 45 11.54 7.57 -10.06
N SER A 46 12.38 6.96 -9.24
CA SER A 46 13.02 5.68 -9.55
C SER A 46 11.95 4.64 -9.87
N PRO A 47 12.16 3.71 -10.82
CA PRO A 47 11.22 2.63 -11.12
C PRO A 47 10.72 1.88 -9.87
N SER A 48 11.52 1.86 -8.80
CA SER A 48 11.16 1.31 -7.50
C SER A 48 9.98 2.00 -6.81
N VAL A 49 9.76 3.29 -7.05
CA VAL A 49 8.62 4.03 -6.48
C VAL A 49 7.33 3.67 -7.24
N ILE A 50 7.40 3.49 -8.56
CA ILE A 50 6.26 3.00 -9.36
C ILE A 50 5.88 1.57 -8.94
N ALA A 51 6.89 0.72 -8.66
CA ALA A 51 6.65 -0.61 -8.13
C ALA A 51 5.96 -0.56 -6.75
N ALA A 52 6.44 0.30 -5.84
CA ALA A 52 5.83 0.48 -4.53
C ALA A 52 4.36 0.95 -4.61
N ILE A 53 4.02 1.85 -5.56
CA ILE A 53 2.63 2.27 -5.79
C ILE A 53 1.75 1.07 -6.14
N ARG A 54 2.19 0.23 -7.09
CA ARG A 54 1.45 -0.97 -7.49
C ARG A 54 1.29 -1.97 -6.36
N GLU A 55 2.31 -2.14 -5.53
CA GLU A 55 2.25 -3.05 -4.38
C GLU A 55 1.24 -2.56 -3.33
N ILE A 56 1.13 -1.24 -3.13
CA ILE A 56 0.13 -0.63 -2.25
C ILE A 56 -1.29 -0.85 -2.80
N GLU A 57 -1.52 -0.63 -4.10
CA GLU A 57 -2.84 -0.86 -4.72
C GLU A 57 -3.27 -2.33 -4.59
N VAL A 58 -2.37 -3.28 -4.85
CA VAL A 58 -2.66 -4.73 -4.72
C VAL A 58 -2.95 -5.12 -3.28
N ALA A 59 -2.21 -4.59 -2.31
CA ALA A 59 -2.45 -4.86 -0.90
C ALA A 59 -3.79 -4.29 -0.44
N SER A 60 -4.17 -3.09 -0.90
CA SER A 60 -5.47 -2.48 -0.60
C SER A 60 -6.62 -3.31 -1.17
N ASP A 61 -6.54 -3.72 -2.44
CA ASP A 61 -7.55 -4.54 -3.12
C ASP A 61 -7.75 -5.91 -2.45
N ALA A 62 -6.66 -6.55 -2.03
CA ALA A 62 -6.71 -7.81 -1.29
C ALA A 62 -7.36 -7.68 0.10
N LEU A 63 -7.27 -6.51 0.74
CA LEU A 63 -7.90 -6.23 2.03
C LEU A 63 -9.38 -5.84 1.91
N ASP A 64 -9.83 -5.38 0.75
CA ASP A 64 -11.24 -5.07 0.45
C ASP A 64 -12.04 -6.35 0.15
N PHE A 65 -11.42 -7.31 -0.56
CA PHE A 65 -12.03 -8.61 -0.86
C PHE A 65 -12.29 -9.53 0.36
N GLY A 66 -11.84 -9.15 1.56
CA GLY A 66 -12.07 -9.89 2.81
C GLY A 66 -13.40 -9.58 3.53
N GLY A 67 -14.20 -8.63 3.03
CA GLY A 67 -15.47 -8.22 3.65
C GLY A 67 -16.73 -8.93 3.10
N GLY A 68 -16.57 -9.83 2.12
CA GLY A 68 -17.67 -10.38 1.32
C GLY A 68 -17.99 -11.85 1.54
N GLU A 69 -17.99 -12.37 2.78
CA GLU A 69 -18.74 -13.60 3.10
C GLU A 69 -20.06 -13.21 3.79
N GLY A 70 -21.15 -13.22 3.03
CA GLY A 70 -22.50 -12.99 3.56
C GLY A 70 -23.55 -12.77 2.47
N GLY A 71 -23.89 -13.82 1.72
CA GLY A 71 -25.00 -13.84 0.75
C GLY A 71 -25.37 -15.25 0.33
#